data_AF-A0A1B8DRY3-F1
#
_entry.id   AF-A0A1B8DRY3-F1
#
_cell.length_a   1.000
_cell.length_b   1.000
_cell.length_c   1.000
_cell.angle_alpha   90.00
_cell.angle_beta   90.00
_cell.angle_gamma   90.00
#
_symmetry.space_group_name_H-M   'P 1'
#
loop_
_entity.id
_entity.type
_entity.pdbx_description
1 polymer ?
#
loop_
_entity_poly.entity_id
_entity_poly.type
_entity_poly.pdbx_seq_one_letter_code
_entity_poly.pdbx_strand_id
1 'polypeptide(L)'
;MGVEVGAVTFMVLGALHNFTNISSFGPAKDFATTGILASGLYTAWVLGGGDERRGINWIICLSISLLFTISIQDLRDVIGDAASGRYTTPWMLGKPYDRIYIGICMLSVRATTLTKQYLGGGNLFASRICAALVIMADIFLVARMFRLQSIGEDKKTYRFYMLRFSFETLLASFILSA
;
A
#
# COMPACT_ATOMS: atom_id res chain seq x y z
N MET A 1 -21.95 -10.11 -10.14
CA MET A 1 -22.45 -9.57 -8.85
C MET A 1 -21.23 -9.39 -7.97
N GLY A 2 -20.89 -8.17 -7.58
CA GLY A 2 -19.67 -7.90 -6.81
C GLY A 2 -19.23 -6.44 -6.84
N VAL A 3 -19.46 -5.73 -7.96
CA VAL A 3 -19.11 -4.30 -8.12
C VAL A 3 -19.74 -3.46 -7.01
N GLU A 4 -21.02 -3.69 -6.72
CA GLU A 4 -21.77 -3.04 -5.65
C GLU A 4 -21.11 -3.20 -4.27
N VAL A 5 -20.54 -4.36 -3.95
CA VAL A 5 -19.85 -4.59 -2.67
C VAL A 5 -18.60 -3.71 -2.57
N GLY A 6 -17.81 -3.65 -3.65
CA GLY A 6 -16.65 -2.78 -3.73
C GLY A 6 -17.00 -1.31 -3.61
N ALA A 7 -17.99 -0.84 -4.38
CA ALA A 7 -18.42 0.54 -4.39
C ALA A 7 -18.99 0.99 -3.04
N VAL A 8 -19.83 0.15 -2.41
CA VAL A 8 -20.37 0.43 -1.08
C VAL A 8 -19.26 0.48 -0.04
N THR A 9 -18.31 -0.46 -0.07
CA THR A 9 -17.17 -0.47 0.85
C THR A 9 -16.31 0.78 0.69
N PHE A 10 -16.05 1.20 -0.55
CA PHE A 10 -15.33 2.43 -0.86
C PHE A 10 -16.04 3.66 -0.26
N MET A 11 -17.34 3.78 -0.49
CA MET A 11 -18.14 4.90 0.02
C MET A 11 -18.18 4.92 1.54
N VAL A 12 -18.43 3.78 2.19
CA VAL A 12 -18.53 3.69 3.65
C VAL A 12 -17.19 4.00 4.31
N LEU A 13 -16.10 3.37 3.86
CA LEU A 13 -14.78 3.64 4.43
C LEU A 13 -14.31 5.07 4.13
N GLY A 14 -14.59 5.59 2.94
CA GLY A 14 -14.33 6.98 2.58
C GLY A 14 -15.10 7.96 3.45
N ALA A 15 -16.38 7.67 3.73
CA ALA A 15 -17.20 8.48 4.61
C ALA A 15 -16.68 8.44 6.06
N LEU A 16 -16.33 7.26 6.56
CA LEU A 16 -15.70 7.11 7.87
C LEU A 16 -14.39 7.90 7.95
N HIS A 17 -13.50 7.75 6.96
CA HIS A 17 -12.20 8.42 6.94
C HIS A 17 -12.32 9.95 6.92
N ASN A 18 -13.27 10.50 6.15
CA ASN A 18 -13.36 11.94 5.89
C ASN A 18 -14.32 12.69 6.81
N PHE A 19 -15.41 12.05 7.26
CA PHE A 19 -16.45 12.71 8.06
C PHE A 19 -16.46 12.30 9.53
N THR A 20 -15.55 11.42 9.95
CA THR A 20 -15.38 11.05 11.36
C THR A 20 -13.95 11.28 11.82
N ASN A 21 -13.73 11.18 13.14
CA ASN A 21 -12.41 11.30 13.75
C ASN A 21 -11.56 10.02 13.64
N ILE A 22 -11.98 8.99 12.92
CA ILE A 22 -11.22 7.73 12.81
C ILE A 22 -9.80 7.94 12.24
N SER A 23 -9.63 8.98 11.41
CA SER A 23 -8.35 9.33 10.80
C SER A 23 -7.36 9.98 11.79
N SER A 24 -7.79 10.30 13.02
CA SER A 24 -6.91 10.81 14.09
C SER A 24 -6.07 9.70 14.74
N PHE A 25 -6.47 8.43 14.61
CA PHE A 25 -5.73 7.27 15.12
C PHE A 25 -5.07 6.50 13.98
N GLY A 26 -3.74 6.39 14.01
CA GLY A 26 -2.90 5.84 12.93
C GLY A 26 -3.41 4.51 12.38
N PRO A 27 -3.51 3.44 13.20
CA PRO A 27 -3.96 2.14 12.73
C PRO A 27 -5.35 2.14 12.07
N ALA A 28 -6.28 2.95 12.60
CA ALA A 28 -7.63 3.02 12.04
C ALA A 28 -7.65 3.81 10.72
N LYS A 29 -6.84 4.86 10.62
CA LYS A 29 -6.61 5.56 9.35
C LYS A 29 -5.95 4.67 8.31
N ASP A 30 -4.93 3.92 8.69
CA ASP A 30 -4.17 3.04 7.80
C ASP A 30 -5.09 1.93 7.25
N PHE A 31 -5.95 1.37 8.12
CA PHE A 31 -6.98 0.41 7.74
C PHE A 31 -8.02 1.01 6.78
N ALA A 32 -8.58 2.17 7.12
CA ALA A 32 -9.57 2.83 6.28
C ALA A 32 -9.00 3.19 4.90
N THR A 33 -7.80 3.79 4.85
CA THR A 33 -7.13 4.18 3.61
C THR A 33 -6.84 2.97 2.73
N THR A 34 -6.33 1.89 3.33
CA THR A 34 -6.08 0.64 2.61
C THR A 34 -7.37 0.03 2.06
N GLY A 35 -8.43 0.00 2.87
CA GLY A 35 -9.72 -0.54 2.43
C GLY A 35 -10.38 0.30 1.32
N ILE A 36 -10.24 1.62 1.35
CA ILE A 36 -10.66 2.51 0.25
C ILE A 36 -9.91 2.14 -1.05
N LEU A 37 -8.58 2.02 -1.00
CA LEU A 37 -7.79 1.68 -2.18
C LEU A 37 -8.12 0.27 -2.71
N ALA A 38 -8.22 -0.72 -1.82
CA ALA A 38 -8.53 -2.10 -2.16
C ALA A 38 -9.91 -2.25 -2.80
N SER A 39 -10.92 -1.60 -2.22
CA SER A 39 -12.30 -1.64 -2.73
C SER A 39 -12.47 -0.91 -4.05
N GLY A 40 -11.79 0.22 -4.25
CA GLY A 40 -11.75 0.92 -5.53
C GLY A 40 -11.10 0.06 -6.62
N LEU A 41 -9.97 -0.59 -6.30
CA LEU A 41 -9.26 -1.47 -7.22
C LEU A 41 -10.08 -2.72 -7.56
N TYR A 42 -10.76 -3.32 -6.58
CA TYR A 42 -11.68 -4.43 -6.79
C TYR A 42 -12.85 -4.04 -7.71
N THR A 43 -13.46 -2.88 -7.45
CA THR A 43 -14.55 -2.36 -8.29
C THR A 43 -14.09 -2.19 -9.74
N ALA A 44 -12.92 -1.57 -9.95
CA ALA A 44 -12.33 -1.38 -11.27
C ALA A 44 -12.01 -2.73 -11.96
N TRP A 45 -11.48 -3.70 -11.22
CA TRP A 45 -11.16 -5.03 -11.74
C TRP A 45 -12.40 -5.78 -12.24
N VAL A 46 -13.48 -5.79 -11.45
CA VAL A 46 -14.74 -6.46 -11.82
C VAL A 46 -15.40 -5.75 -12.99
N LEU A 47 -15.42 -4.42 -13.02
CA LEU A 47 -15.93 -3.65 -14.16
C LEU A 47 -15.15 -3.90 -15.45
N GLY A 48 -13.83 -4.13 -15.34
CA GLY A 48 -12.97 -4.48 -16.47
C GLY A 48 -13.13 -5.92 -16.97
N GLY A 49 -13.98 -6.74 -16.34
CA GLY A 49 -14.19 -8.14 -16.72
C GLY A 49 -13.01 -9.06 -16.41
N GLY A 50 -12.16 -8.70 -15.45
CA GLY A 50 -10.99 -9.49 -15.07
C GLY A 50 -11.36 -10.81 -14.37
N ASP A 51 -10.46 -11.80 -14.41
CA ASP A 51 -10.63 -13.07 -13.70
C ASP A 51 -10.83 -12.86 -12.20
N GLU A 52 -11.95 -13.34 -11.68
CA GLU A 52 -12.38 -13.02 -10.32
C GLU A 52 -11.41 -13.59 -9.29
N ARG A 53 -10.96 -14.84 -9.44
CA ARG A 53 -10.14 -15.50 -8.41
C ARG A 53 -8.72 -14.96 -8.38
N ARG A 54 -8.06 -14.85 -9.53
CA ARG A 54 -6.64 -14.45 -9.63
C ARG A 54 -6.48 -12.97 -9.31
N GLY A 55 -7.37 -12.13 -9.83
CA GLY A 55 -7.36 -10.69 -9.56
C GLY A 55 -7.65 -10.37 -8.09
N ILE A 56 -8.68 -10.98 -7.49
CA ILE A 56 -8.99 -10.78 -6.07
C ILE A 56 -7.82 -11.21 -5.19
N ASN A 57 -7.21 -12.37 -5.44
CA ASN A 57 -6.05 -12.82 -4.66
C ASN A 57 -4.88 -11.84 -4.76
N TRP A 58 -4.65 -11.28 -5.94
CA TRP A 58 -3.62 -10.27 -6.16
C TRP A 58 -3.92 -8.97 -5.40
N ILE A 59 -5.17 -8.49 -5.44
CA ILE A 59 -5.64 -7.30 -4.72
C ILE A 59 -5.53 -7.51 -3.21
N ILE A 60 -5.91 -8.68 -2.68
CA ILE A 60 -5.77 -9.01 -1.25
C ILE A 60 -4.31 -8.93 -0.82
N CYS A 61 -3.40 -9.53 -1.58
CA CYS A 61 -1.97 -9.50 -1.27
C CYS A 61 -1.42 -8.06 -1.29
N LEU A 62 -1.81 -7.25 -2.27
CA LEU A 62 -1.45 -5.84 -2.33
C LEU A 62 -1.99 -5.08 -1.11
N SER A 63 -3.25 -5.32 -0.75
CA SER A 63 -3.93 -4.68 0.38
C SER A 63 -3.23 -5.00 1.71
N ILE A 64 -2.84 -6.27 1.91
CA ILE A 64 -2.05 -6.66 3.09
C ILE A 64 -0.74 -5.89 3.13
N SER A 65 0.00 -5.80 2.02
CA SER A 65 1.26 -5.05 2.03
C SER A 65 1.06 -3.54 2.22
N LEU A 66 0.02 -2.96 1.64
CA LEU A 66 -0.34 -1.55 1.83
C LEU A 66 -0.67 -1.26 3.29
N LEU A 67 -1.48 -2.10 3.95
CA LEU A 67 -1.90 -1.89 5.33
C LEU A 67 -0.73 -1.61 6.27
N PHE A 68 0.36 -2.34 6.11
CA PHE A 68 1.54 -2.22 6.97
C PHE A 68 2.56 -1.17 6.50
N THR A 69 2.39 -0.60 5.29
CA THR A 69 3.37 0.34 4.70
C THR A 69 2.81 1.73 4.44
N ILE A 70 1.48 1.90 4.46
CA ILE A 70 0.82 3.17 4.12
C ILE A 70 1.13 4.29 5.11
N SER A 71 1.49 3.95 6.35
CA SER A 71 1.97 4.88 7.37
C SER A 71 3.24 5.65 6.98
N ILE A 72 3.94 5.24 5.90
CA ILE A 72 5.04 6.02 5.30
C ILE A 72 4.59 7.43 4.89
N GLN A 73 3.31 7.62 4.59
CA GLN A 73 2.74 8.92 4.26
C GLN A 73 2.84 9.93 5.40
N ASP A 74 2.80 9.43 6.64
CA ASP A 74 2.76 10.27 7.84
C ASP A 74 4.14 10.67 8.33
N LEU A 75 5.21 10.03 7.85
CA LEU A 75 6.59 10.37 8.25
C LEU A 75 6.91 11.85 8.03
N ARG A 76 6.32 12.45 6.99
CA ARG A 76 6.50 13.86 6.65
C ARG A 76 5.61 14.81 7.46
N ASP A 77 4.54 14.29 8.05
CA ASP A 77 3.45 15.04 8.67
C ASP A 77 3.45 14.90 10.20
N VAL A 78 4.32 14.05 10.78
CA VAL A 78 4.41 13.78 12.23
C VAL A 78 4.31 15.02 13.12
N ILE A 79 5.04 16.10 12.80
CA ILE A 79 5.03 17.33 13.60
C ILE A 79 3.67 18.04 13.51
N GLY A 80 3.08 18.11 12.32
CA GLY A 80 1.77 18.72 12.11
C GLY A 80 0.63 17.87 12.68
N ASP A 81 0.73 16.55 12.57
CA ASP A 81 -0.19 15.61 13.18
C ASP A 81 -0.16 15.73 14.71
N ALA A 82 1.03 15.79 15.31
CA ALA A 82 1.18 16.01 16.76
C ALA A 82 0.54 17.33 17.21
N ALA A 83 0.79 18.43 16.48
CA ALA A 83 0.24 19.75 16.79
C ALA A 83 -1.29 19.82 16.68
N SER A 84 -1.89 18.96 15.84
CA SER A 84 -3.35 18.83 15.68
C SER A 84 -3.97 17.77 16.58
N GLY A 85 -3.20 17.14 17.48
CA GLY A 85 -3.67 16.11 18.39
C GLY A 85 -3.95 14.76 17.72
N ARG A 86 -3.36 14.49 16.55
CA ARG A 86 -3.47 13.20 15.85
C ARG A 86 -2.36 12.26 16.29
N TYR A 87 -2.76 11.01 16.54
CA TYR A 87 -1.91 9.91 17.00
C TYR A 87 -1.59 8.99 15.82
N THR A 88 -0.79 9.46 14.85
CA THR A 88 -0.43 8.65 13.67
C THR A 88 0.58 7.56 14.00
N THR A 89 0.64 6.51 13.17
CA THR A 89 1.49 5.33 13.44
C THR A 89 2.96 5.70 13.66
N PRO A 90 3.59 6.57 12.84
CA PRO A 90 4.95 7.02 13.10
C PRO A 90 5.10 7.84 14.37
N TRP A 91 4.09 8.66 14.72
CA TRP A 91 4.09 9.42 15.96
C TRP A 91 4.04 8.50 17.20
N MET A 92 3.18 7.47 17.16
CA MET A 92 3.03 6.50 18.24
C MET A 92 4.29 5.66 18.46
N LEU A 93 4.98 5.28 17.38
CA LEU A 93 6.21 4.48 17.44
C LEU A 93 7.44 5.33 17.81
N GLY A 94 7.48 6.57 17.33
CA GLY A 94 8.63 7.46 17.47
C GLY A 94 9.86 7.02 16.64
N LYS A 95 10.84 7.91 16.52
CA LYS A 95 12.13 7.58 15.90
C LYS A 95 13.00 6.74 16.86
N PRO A 96 13.74 5.72 16.38
CA PRO A 96 13.85 5.26 15.00
C PRO A 96 12.83 4.16 14.62
N TYR A 97 11.94 3.78 15.55
CA TYR A 97 11.08 2.61 15.43
C TYR A 97 10.02 2.75 14.33
N ASP A 98 9.58 3.97 14.02
CA ASP A 98 8.70 4.28 12.90
C ASP A 98 9.22 3.71 11.57
N ARG A 99 10.47 3.98 11.24
CA ARG A 99 11.14 3.53 10.01
C ARG A 99 11.52 2.07 10.06
N ILE A 100 11.88 1.54 11.23
CA ILE A 100 12.15 0.12 11.43
C ILE A 100 10.87 -0.69 11.15
N TYR A 101 9.74 -0.28 11.72
CA TYR A 101 8.45 -0.91 11.48
C TYR A 101 8.08 -0.90 10.00
N ILE A 102 8.09 0.27 9.35
CA ILE A 102 7.74 0.39 7.92
C ILE A 102 8.70 -0.43 7.07
N GLY A 103 10.01 -0.37 7.35
CA GLY A 103 11.04 -1.06 6.58
C GLY A 103 10.95 -2.58 6.69
N ILE A 104 10.75 -3.09 7.91
CA ILE A 104 10.52 -4.53 8.14
C ILE A 104 9.26 -4.96 7.41
N CYS A 105 8.14 -4.23 7.56
CA CYS A 105 6.89 -4.60 6.90
C CYS A 105 7.03 -4.57 5.37
N MET A 106 7.70 -3.56 4.82
CA MET A 106 7.92 -3.42 3.39
C MET A 106 8.75 -4.56 2.79
N LEU A 107 9.62 -5.22 3.56
CA LEU A 107 10.41 -6.36 3.09
C LEU A 107 9.80 -7.73 3.45
N SER A 108 9.35 -7.92 4.70
CA SER A 108 8.87 -9.22 5.21
C SER A 108 7.47 -9.56 4.72
N VAL A 109 6.52 -8.61 4.82
CA VAL A 109 5.18 -8.78 4.27
C VAL A 109 5.26 -8.89 2.75
N ARG A 110 6.20 -8.18 2.13
CA ARG A 110 6.42 -8.30 0.69
C ARG A 110 6.93 -9.68 0.28
N ALA A 111 7.88 -10.27 1.00
CA ALA A 111 8.37 -11.62 0.69
C ALA A 111 7.23 -12.66 0.62
N THR A 112 6.25 -12.54 1.53
CA THR A 112 5.09 -13.45 1.56
C THR A 112 4.05 -13.15 0.46
N THR A 113 3.75 -11.87 0.21
CA THR A 113 2.74 -11.44 -0.76
C THR A 113 3.22 -11.56 -2.21
N LEU A 114 4.49 -11.25 -2.48
CA LEU A 114 5.10 -11.29 -3.81
C LEU A 114 5.05 -12.69 -4.44
N THR A 115 5.27 -13.73 -3.64
CA THR A 115 5.19 -15.12 -4.09
C THR A 115 3.79 -15.44 -4.63
N LYS A 116 2.75 -15.02 -3.92
CA LYS A 116 1.35 -15.23 -4.33
C LYS A 116 0.93 -14.32 -5.49
N GLN A 117 1.45 -13.09 -5.55
CA GLN A 117 1.11 -12.12 -6.59
C GLN A 117 1.73 -12.43 -7.95
N TYR A 118 3.02 -12.79 -7.97
CA TYR A 118 3.81 -12.85 -9.20
C TYR A 118 4.23 -14.27 -9.57
N LEU A 119 4.68 -15.07 -8.59
CA LEU A 119 5.37 -16.34 -8.88
C LEU A 119 4.44 -17.53 -9.12
N GLY A 120 3.13 -17.38 -8.96
CA GLY A 120 2.13 -18.42 -9.23
C GLY A 120 1.59 -18.47 -10.67
N GLY A 121 2.11 -17.64 -11.58
CA GLY A 121 1.61 -17.53 -12.96
C GLY A 121 2.29 -18.47 -13.97
N GLY A 122 1.65 -18.69 -15.12
CA GLY A 122 2.16 -19.56 -16.18
C GLY A 122 3.40 -19.03 -16.91
N ASN A 123 3.53 -17.70 -17.07
CA ASN A 123 4.72 -17.08 -17.66
C ASN A 123 5.79 -16.76 -16.60
N LEU A 124 6.57 -17.78 -16.25
CA LEU A 124 7.59 -17.70 -15.21
C LEU A 124 8.64 -16.61 -15.47
N PHE A 125 8.96 -16.29 -16.73
CA PHE A 125 9.96 -15.27 -17.05
C PHE A 125 9.45 -13.86 -16.76
N ALA A 126 8.28 -13.50 -17.32
CA ALA A 126 7.66 -12.19 -17.08
C ALA A 126 7.36 -11.98 -15.59
N SER A 127 6.83 -13.00 -14.92
CA SER A 127 6.57 -13.00 -13.48
C SER A 127 7.82 -12.72 -12.64
N ARG A 128 8.95 -13.35 -12.95
CA ARG A 128 10.22 -13.15 -12.23
C ARG A 128 10.79 -11.75 -12.44
N ILE A 129 10.72 -11.22 -13.66
CA ILE A 129 11.15 -9.84 -13.95
C ILE A 129 10.29 -8.84 -13.17
N CYS A 130 8.96 -8.97 -13.23
CA CYS A 130 8.05 -8.09 -12.50
C CYS A 130 8.32 -8.16 -10.99
N ALA A 131 8.47 -9.37 -10.43
CA ALA A 131 8.82 -9.56 -9.02
C ALA A 131 10.14 -8.90 -8.64
N ALA A 132 11.18 -9.03 -9.45
CA ALA A 132 12.48 -8.40 -9.22
C ALA A 132 12.39 -6.87 -9.25
N LEU A 133 11.64 -6.31 -10.20
CA LEU A 133 11.42 -4.86 -10.30
C LEU A 133 10.72 -4.29 -9.06
N VAL A 134 9.71 -5.00 -8.54
CA VAL A 134 9.01 -4.62 -7.31
C VAL A 134 9.95 -4.65 -6.10
N ILE A 135 10.72 -5.73 -5.92
CA ILE A 135 11.69 -5.84 -4.82
C ILE A 135 12.73 -4.71 -4.90
N MET A 136 13.26 -4.41 -6.09
CA MET A 136 14.25 -3.33 -6.25
C MET A 136 13.67 -1.97 -5.84
N ALA A 137 12.41 -1.71 -6.19
CA ALA A 137 11.71 -0.49 -5.77
C ALA A 137 11.53 -0.44 -4.24
N ASP A 138 11.18 -1.56 -3.60
CA ASP A 138 11.04 -1.65 -2.14
C ASP A 138 12.38 -1.43 -1.43
N ILE A 139 13.46 -2.08 -1.88
CA ILE A 139 14.81 -1.88 -1.34
C ILE A 139 15.23 -0.41 -1.50
N PHE A 140 14.96 0.21 -2.66
CA PHE A 140 15.25 1.62 -2.88
C PHE A 140 14.50 2.51 -1.89
N LEU A 141 13.20 2.28 -1.68
CA LEU A 141 12.39 3.06 -0.73
C LEU A 141 12.88 2.90 0.71
N VAL A 142 13.18 1.67 1.14
CA VAL A 142 13.73 1.40 2.47
C VAL A 142 15.08 2.10 2.64
N ALA A 143 16.01 1.93 1.70
CA ALA A 143 17.31 2.58 1.75
C ALA A 143 17.18 4.12 1.82
N ARG A 144 16.27 4.70 1.04
CA ARG A 144 15.98 6.13 1.05
C ARG A 144 15.43 6.58 2.40
N MET A 145 14.45 5.88 2.94
CA MET A 145 13.79 6.20 4.21
C MET A 145 14.78 6.21 5.39
N PHE A 146 15.76 5.30 5.40
CA PHE A 146 16.78 5.27 6.45
C PHE A 146 17.89 6.30 6.26
N ARG A 147 18.32 6.56 5.00
CA ARG A 147 19.43 7.47 4.71
C ARG A 147 19.03 8.95 4.68
N LEU A 148 17.81 9.26 4.23
CA LEU A 148 17.35 10.62 3.96
C LEU A 148 16.10 10.94 4.81
N GLN A 149 16.31 11.47 6.02
CA GLN A 149 15.26 11.60 7.05
C GLN A 149 14.78 13.03 7.29
N SER A 150 14.98 13.95 6.35
CA SER A 150 14.42 15.30 6.45
C SER A 150 12.96 15.32 5.97
N ILE A 151 12.14 16.25 6.45
CA ILE A 151 10.73 16.38 6.05
C ILE A 151 10.59 16.50 4.52
N GLY A 152 11.50 17.22 3.87
CA GLY A 152 11.53 17.36 2.42
C GLY A 152 11.84 16.04 1.70
N GLU A 153 12.73 15.22 2.27
CA GLU A 153 13.06 13.91 1.73
C GLU A 153 11.96 12.88 2.02
N ASP A 154 11.31 12.90 3.18
CA ASP A 154 10.16 12.07 3.50
C ASP A 154 8.98 12.36 2.54
N LYS A 155 8.74 13.64 2.18
CA LYS A 155 7.79 14.03 1.12
C LYS A 155 8.11 13.38 -0.22
N LYS A 156 9.38 13.36 -0.62
CA LYS A 156 9.82 12.71 -1.87
C LYS A 156 9.69 11.20 -1.78
N THR A 157 10.08 10.59 -0.65
CA THR A 157 9.96 9.15 -0.40
C THR A 157 8.50 8.70 -0.53
N TYR A 158 7.55 9.45 0.02
CA TYR A 158 6.14 9.17 -0.20
C TYR A 158 5.72 9.26 -1.67
N ARG A 159 6.19 10.27 -2.42
CA ARG A 159 5.89 10.35 -3.86
C ARG A 159 6.44 9.14 -4.63
N PHE A 160 7.65 8.68 -4.29
CA PHE A 160 8.20 7.45 -4.86
C PHE A 160 7.40 6.22 -4.44
N TYR A 161 6.89 6.17 -3.20
CA TYR A 161 6.00 5.11 -2.74
C TYR A 161 4.70 5.06 -3.56
N MET A 162 4.08 6.22 -3.82
CA MET A 162 2.90 6.31 -4.69
C MET A 162 3.21 5.89 -6.13
N LEU A 163 4.35 6.33 -6.68
CA LEU A 163 4.81 5.91 -8.01
C LEU A 163 5.01 4.40 -8.07
N ARG A 164 5.59 3.81 -7.01
CA ARG A 164 5.82 2.37 -6.89
C ARG A 164 4.50 1.60 -6.81
N PHE A 165 3.46 2.12 -6.16
CA PHE A 165 2.11 1.53 -6.20
C PHE A 165 1.55 1.51 -7.63
N SER A 166 1.59 2.64 -8.34
CA SER A 166 1.15 2.70 -9.75
C SER A 166 1.97 1.77 -10.65
N PHE A 167 3.28 1.72 -10.44
CA PHE A 167 4.17 0.81 -11.16
C PHE A 167 3.81 -0.65 -10.90
N GLU A 168 3.47 -1.03 -9.66
CA GLU A 168 3.04 -2.39 -9.34
C GLU A 168 1.72 -2.75 -10.06
N THR A 169 0.76 -1.82 -10.13
CA THR A 169 -0.49 -2.04 -10.89
C THR A 169 -0.25 -2.19 -12.40
N LEU A 170 0.73 -1.46 -12.96
CA LEU A 170 1.15 -1.64 -14.35
C LEU A 170 1.82 -3.00 -14.56
N LEU A 171 2.71 -3.41 -13.65
CA LEU A 171 3.34 -4.73 -13.73
C LEU A 171 2.30 -5.86 -13.63
N ALA A 172 1.25 -5.67 -12.84
CA ALA A 172 0.13 -6.58 -12.71
C ALA A 172 -0.59 -6.81 -14.05
N SER A 173 -0.69 -5.79 -14.91
CA SER A 173 -1.36 -5.97 -16.21
C SER A 173 -0.61 -6.95 -17.10
N PHE A 174 0.72 -7.06 -17.01
CA PHE A 174 1.50 -8.03 -17.80
C PHE A 174 1.39 -9.48 -17.29
N ILE A 175 1.08 -9.67 -16.01
CA ILE A 175 0.98 -11.01 -15.41
C ILE A 175 -0.45 -11.52 -15.31
N LEU A 176 -1.45 -10.63 -15.17
CA LEU A 176 -2.85 -11.02 -15.00
C LEU A 176 -3.62 -11.09 -16.34
N SER A 177 -3.12 -10.45 -17.41
CA SER A 177 -3.68 -10.57 -18.76
C SER A 177 -3.14 -11.75 -19.57
N ALA A 178 -2.11 -12.44 -19.03
CA ALA A 178 -1.46 -13.61 -19.60
C ALA A 178 -1.86 -14.89 -18.86
#